data_AF-A0A1G5GW97-F1
#
_entry.id   AF-A0A1G5GW97-F1
#
_cell.length_a   1.000
_cell.length_b   1.000
_cell.length_c   1.000
_cell.angle_alpha   90.00
_cell.angle_beta   90.00
_cell.angle_gamma   90.00
#
_symmetry.space_group_name_H-M   'P 1'
#
loop_
_entity.id
_entity.type
_entity.pdbx_description
1 polymer ?
#
loop_
_entity_poly.entity_id
_entity_poly.type
_entity_poly.pdbx_seq_one_letter_code
_entity_poly.pdbx_strand_id
1 'polypeptide(L)'
;MKEDDKFLKDMEDLNEWQQNQYNPGHYIGTGRIPRPILNLTKYPRLLIIAGVLGLILPTAIVLLTDTAITELIFLFLTPISIIIGGILRIKGK
;
A
#
# COMPACT_ATOMS: atom_id res chain seq x y z
N MET A 1 -1.38 29.36 -13.91
CA MET A 1 -0.14 29.53 -13.11
C MET A 1 -0.01 28.49 -12.00
N LYS A 2 -0.81 28.46 -10.92
CA LYS A 2 -0.63 27.44 -9.86
C LYS A 2 -0.93 26.00 -10.28
N GLU A 3 -1.86 25.79 -11.21
CA GLU A 3 -2.19 24.45 -11.73
C GLU A 3 -1.12 23.93 -12.69
N ASP A 4 -0.55 24.80 -13.53
CA ASP A 4 0.50 24.45 -14.48
C ASP A 4 1.76 23.95 -13.75
N ASP A 5 2.17 24.65 -12.68
CA ASP A 5 3.31 24.24 -11.86
C ASP A 5 3.08 22.91 -11.15
N LYS A 6 1.87 22.68 -10.64
CA LYS A 6 1.52 21.42 -9.97
C LYS A 6 1.50 20.26 -10.96
N PHE A 7 0.99 20.48 -12.17
CA PHE A 7 0.98 19.50 -13.23
C PHE A 7 2.39 19.15 -13.71
N LEU A 8 3.26 20.15 -13.91
CA LEU A 8 4.66 19.94 -14.31
C LEU A 8 5.41 19.10 -13.27
N LYS A 9 5.26 19.44 -11.98
CA LYS A 9 5.84 18.65 -10.90
C LYS A 9 5.30 17.21 -10.87
N ASP A 10 3.98 17.05 -11.08
CA ASP A 10 3.35 15.74 -11.17
C ASP A 10 3.87 14.93 -12.38
N MET A 11 4.28 15.56 -13.48
CA MET A 11 4.93 14.89 -14.62
C MET A 11 6.37 14.49 -14.31
N GLU A 12 7.12 15.35 -13.64
CA GLU A 12 8.49 15.08 -13.23
C GLU A 12 8.56 13.90 -12.25
N ASP A 13 7.69 13.89 -11.23
CA ASP A 13 7.57 12.78 -10.26
C ASP A 13 7.16 11.46 -10.96
N LEU A 14 6.35 11.52 -12.01
CA LEU A 14 5.95 10.33 -12.79
C LEU A 14 7.14 9.78 -13.57
N ASN A 15 7.88 10.66 -14.24
CA ASN A 15 9.03 10.28 -15.03
C ASN A 15 10.15 9.72 -14.13
N GLU A 16 10.44 10.36 -12.99
CA GLU A 16 11.39 9.83 -11.99
C GLU A 16 11.00 8.42 -11.54
N TRP A 17 9.71 8.19 -11.28
CA TRP A 17 9.23 6.86 -10.90
C TRP A 17 9.41 5.81 -12.00
N GLN A 18 9.08 6.15 -13.25
CA GLN A 18 9.21 5.22 -14.38
C GLN A 18 10.68 4.82 -14.63
N GLN A 19 11.60 5.78 -14.54
CA GLN A 19 13.03 5.50 -14.73
C GLN A 19 13.64 4.66 -13.60
N ASN A 20 13.04 4.71 -12.40
CA ASN A 20 13.56 4.02 -11.22
C ASN A 20 12.66 2.88 -10.73
N GLN A 21 11.72 2.40 -11.56
CA GLN A 21 10.72 1.40 -11.15
C GLN A 21 11.36 0.09 -10.67
N TYR A 22 12.51 -0.28 -11.24
CA TYR A 22 13.27 -1.49 -10.89
C TYR A 22 14.49 -1.21 -10.00
N ASN A 23 14.68 0.05 -9.57
CA ASN A 23 15.75 0.44 -8.65
C ASN A 23 15.16 0.95 -7.33
N PRO A 24 14.68 0.06 -6.45
CA PRO A 24 14.10 0.46 -5.17
C PRO A 24 15.09 1.20 -4.27
N GLY A 25 16.40 0.99 -4.47
CA GLY A 25 17.47 1.70 -3.75
C GLY A 25 17.45 3.21 -3.96
N HIS A 26 16.92 3.69 -5.09
CA HIS A 26 16.79 5.12 -5.41
C HIS A 26 16.01 5.92 -4.35
N TYR A 27 15.06 5.27 -3.66
CA TYR A 27 14.21 5.92 -2.66
C TYR A 27 14.72 5.77 -1.22
N ILE A 28 15.76 4.97 -1.00
CA ILE A 28 16.28 4.71 0.34
C ILE A 28 17.14 5.90 0.79
N GLY A 29 16.84 6.47 1.96
CA GLY A 29 17.62 7.57 2.55
C GLY A 29 17.35 8.96 1.94
N THR A 30 16.52 9.07 0.91
CA THR A 30 16.19 10.35 0.24
C THR A 30 14.98 11.06 0.85
N GLY A 31 14.23 10.39 1.72
CA GLY A 31 12.95 10.88 2.26
C GLY A 31 11.82 10.92 1.23
N ARG A 32 12.08 10.49 -0.01
CA ARG A 32 11.10 10.40 -1.10
C ARG A 32 10.47 9.01 -1.12
N ILE A 33 9.23 8.93 -1.58
CA ILE A 33 8.46 7.68 -1.68
C ILE A 33 7.99 7.52 -3.12
N PRO A 34 8.01 6.31 -3.69
CA PRO A 34 7.48 6.05 -5.03
C PRO A 34 6.04 6.55 -5.17
N ARG A 35 5.74 7.15 -6.33
CA ARG A 35 4.45 7.79 -6.60
C ARG A 35 3.21 6.90 -6.38
N PRO A 36 3.21 5.60 -6.74
CA PRO A 36 2.07 4.73 -6.46
C PRO A 36 1.81 4.59 -4.95
N ILE A 37 2.87 4.48 -4.15
CA ILE A 37 2.80 4.34 -2.69
C ILE A 37 2.30 5.65 -2.07
N LEU A 38 2.79 6.79 -2.55
CA LEU A 38 2.35 8.11 -2.09
C LEU A 38 0.83 8.28 -2.29
N ASN A 39 0.30 7.88 -3.45
CA ASN A 39 -1.13 8.03 -3.74
C ASN A 39 -2.02 7.02 -2.98
N LEU A 40 -1.51 5.83 -2.67
CA LEU A 40 -2.19 4.87 -1.80
C LEU A 40 -2.50 5.46 -0.41
N THR A 41 -1.61 6.29 0.13
CA THR A 41 -1.84 6.94 1.43
C THR A 41 -2.99 7.96 1.45
N LYS A 42 -3.39 8.49 0.28
CA LYS A 42 -4.47 9.48 0.16
C LYS A 42 -5.85 8.87 0.43
N TYR A 43 -6.03 7.58 0.16
CA TYR A 43 -7.30 6.89 0.22
C TYR A 43 -7.32 5.78 1.28
N PRO A 44 -7.29 6.14 2.58
CA PRO A 44 -7.22 5.14 3.65
C PRO A 44 -8.46 4.22 3.70
N ARG A 45 -9.61 4.68 3.20
CA ARG A 45 -10.82 3.83 3.06
C ARG A 45 -10.62 2.71 2.03
N LEU A 46 -9.93 2.97 0.92
CA LEU A 46 -9.62 1.95 -0.08
C LEU A 46 -8.64 0.90 0.48
N LEU A 47 -7.68 1.33 1.29
CA LEU A 47 -6.80 0.41 2.03
C LEU A 47 -7.61 -0.52 2.93
N ILE A 48 -8.57 0.00 3.70
CA ILE A 48 -9.44 -0.83 4.55
C ILE A 48 -10.24 -1.83 3.71
N ILE A 49 -10.86 -1.38 2.62
CA ILE A 49 -11.63 -2.26 1.72
C ILE A 49 -10.74 -3.36 1.14
N ALA A 50 -9.55 -3.01 0.65
CA ALA A 50 -8.59 -3.97 0.11
C ALA A 50 -8.14 -5.00 1.17
N GLY A 51 -7.93 -4.54 2.41
CA GLY A 51 -7.60 -5.43 3.53
C GLY A 51 -8.74 -6.39 3.88
N VAL A 52 -9.99 -5.90 3.92
CA VAL A 52 -11.17 -6.74 4.19
C VAL A 52 -11.39 -7.76 3.09
N LEU A 53 -11.30 -7.36 1.81
CA LEU A 53 -11.36 -8.30 0.69
C LEU A 53 -10.20 -9.30 0.73
N GLY A 54 -9.01 -8.85 1.13
CA GLY A 54 -7.82 -9.68 1.30
C GLY A 54 -7.96 -10.75 2.38
N LEU A 55 -8.91 -10.64 3.31
CA LEU A 55 -9.21 -11.68 4.30
C LEU A 55 -9.92 -12.89 3.69
N ILE A 56 -10.57 -12.75 2.53
CA ILE A 56 -11.34 -13.84 1.90
C ILE A 56 -10.44 -15.04 1.58
N LEU A 57 -9.27 -14.79 1.01
CA LEU A 57 -8.31 -15.83 0.60
C LEU A 57 -7.80 -16.66 1.80
N PRO A 58 -7.27 -16.03 2.86
CA PRO A 58 -6.92 -16.73 4.09
C PRO A 58 -8.09 -17.52 4.68
N THR A 59 -9.27 -16.90 4.75
CA THR A 59 -10.45 -17.56 5.33
C THR A 59 -10.85 -18.80 4.52
N ALA A 60 -10.81 -18.72 3.18
CA ALA A 60 -11.08 -19.86 2.31
C ALA A 60 -10.05 -20.99 2.51
N ILE A 61 -8.76 -20.67 2.63
CA ILE A 61 -7.70 -21.66 2.85
C ILE A 61 -7.92 -22.38 4.19
N VAL A 62 -8.22 -21.65 5.27
CA VAL A 62 -8.52 -22.24 6.58
C VAL A 62 -9.74 -23.17 6.54
N LEU A 63 -10.76 -22.82 5.76
CA LEU A 63 -11.98 -23.65 5.66
C LEU A 63 -11.80 -24.89 4.79
N LEU A 64 -10.83 -24.88 3.86
CA LEU A 64 -10.67 -25.92 2.84
C LEU A 64 -9.46 -26.84 3.10
N THR A 65 -8.59 -26.50 4.06
CA THR A 65 -7.35 -27.23 4.31
C THR A 65 -7.03 -27.33 5.80
N ASP A 66 -6.34 -28.41 6.19
CA ASP A 66 -5.78 -28.56 7.53
C ASP A 66 -4.48 -27.73 7.66
N THR A 67 -4.62 -26.40 7.79
CA THR A 67 -3.47 -25.49 7.96
C THR A 67 -2.91 -25.52 9.38
N ALA A 68 -1.57 -25.50 9.51
CA ALA A 68 -0.91 -25.31 10.80
C ALA A 68 -1.06 -23.86 11.32
N ILE A 69 -1.09 -23.69 12.64
CA ILE A 69 -1.25 -22.37 13.31
C ILE A 69 -0.18 -21.37 12.87
N THR A 70 1.04 -21.83 12.60
CA THR A 70 2.15 -20.98 12.13
C THR A 70 1.90 -20.37 10.76
N GLU A 71 1.21 -21.08 9.85
CA GLU A 71 0.88 -20.58 8.51
C GLU A 71 -0.26 -19.56 8.57
N LEU A 72 -1.19 -19.72 9.50
CA LEU A 72 -2.28 -18.76 9.75
C LEU A 72 -1.74 -17.36 10.04
N ILE A 73 -0.69 -17.24 10.86
CA ILE A 73 -0.13 -15.94 11.23
C ILE A 73 0.32 -15.19 9.97
N PHE A 74 1.05 -15.85 9.07
CA PHE A 74 1.53 -15.22 7.84
C PHE A 74 0.39 -14.88 6.87
N LEU A 75 -0.60 -15.76 6.75
CA LEU A 75 -1.76 -15.55 5.89
C LEU A 75 -2.62 -14.35 6.31
N PHE A 76 -2.82 -14.17 7.62
CA PHE A 76 -3.64 -13.07 8.14
C PHE A 76 -2.84 -11.78 8.39
N LEU A 77 -1.51 -11.85 8.54
CA LEU A 77 -0.67 -10.68 8.84
C LEU A 77 -0.81 -9.58 7.77
N THR A 78 -0.69 -9.94 6.50
CA THR A 78 -0.75 -8.97 5.40
C THR A 78 -2.08 -8.21 5.35
N PRO A 79 -3.26 -8.86 5.27
CA PRO A 79 -4.54 -8.13 5.25
C PRO A 79 -4.80 -7.35 6.55
N ILE A 80 -4.44 -7.90 7.72
CA ILE A 80 -4.58 -7.19 9.01
C ILE A 80 -3.72 -5.92 9.04
N SER A 81 -2.46 -6.00 8.61
CA SER A 81 -1.54 -4.85 8.58
C SER A 81 -2.06 -3.71 7.68
N ILE A 82 -2.69 -4.05 6.56
CA ILE A 82 -3.31 -3.10 5.63
C ILE A 82 -4.53 -2.42 6.29
N ILE A 83 -5.39 -3.18 6.99
CA ILE A 83 -6.54 -2.63 7.72
C ILE A 83 -6.08 -1.67 8.82
N ILE A 84 -5.14 -2.11 9.66
CA ILE A 84 -4.58 -1.29 10.75
C ILE A 84 -3.96 -0.02 10.18
N GLY A 85 -3.14 -0.13 9.13
CA GLY A 85 -2.53 1.01 8.45
C GLY A 85 -3.55 1.96 7.81
N GLY A 86 -4.71 1.46 7.37
CA GLY A 86 -5.84 2.28 6.93
C GLY A 86 -6.48 3.04 8.09
N ILE A 87 -6.79 2.35 9.20
CA ILE A 87 -7.43 2.93 10.39
C ILE A 87 -6.55 4.01 11.04
N LEU A 88 -5.25 3.74 11.22
CA LEU A 88 -4.32 4.69 11.82
C LEU A 88 -4.24 5.99 11.01
N ARG A 89 -4.27 5.91 9.67
CA ARG A 89 -4.28 7.08 8.79
C ARG A 89 -5.60 7.86 8.80
N ILE A 90 -6.72 7.23 9.19
CA ILE A 90 -7.98 7.95 9.42
C ILE A 90 -7.94 8.66 10.77
N LYS A 91 -7.42 8.02 11.83
CA LYS A 91 -7.35 8.60 13.18
C LYS A 91 -6.30 9.71 13.33
N GLY A 92 -5.23 9.66 12.55
CA GLY A 92 -4.17 10.68 12.54
C GLY A 92 -4.41 11.84 11.57
N LYS A 93 -5.56 11.86 10.88
CA LYS A 93 -6.05 13.01 10.10
C LYS A 93 -7.15 13.69 10.89
#